data_AF-A0A969YRD0-F1
#
_entry.id   AF-A0A969YRD0-F1
#
_cell.length_a   1.000
_cell.length_b   1.000
_cell.length_c   1.000
_cell.angle_alpha   90.00
_cell.angle_beta   90.00
_cell.angle_gamma   90.00
#
_symmetry.space_group_name_H-M   'P 1'
#
loop_
_entity.id
_entity.type
_entity.pdbx_description
1 polymer ?
#
loop_
_entity_poly.entity_id
_entity_poly.type
_entity_poly.pdbx_seq_one_letter_code
_entity_poly.pdbx_strand_id
1 'polypeptide(L)'
;MKGINMNSSNRLIMTALAWVLFCACFGCATPEKPAPAKDESRELSTQALASQKQIPAAHPLGAGFIPSISSYYPTPTKMDLCGEAVPLNNQDVFERFDKEFTIVVYNHAQVYLWLKRMERYFPWIEERLHRYGLPDDLKYVVVAESDLV
;
A
#
# COMPACT_ATOMS: atom_id res chain seq x y z
N MET A 1 -47.72 4.72 20.15
CA MET A 1 -46.70 5.54 20.82
C MET A 1 -46.96 5.49 22.33
N LYS A 2 -46.25 4.63 23.08
CA LYS A 2 -46.29 4.63 24.56
C LYS A 2 -45.05 5.35 25.06
N GLY A 3 -45.22 6.54 25.63
CA GLY A 3 -44.15 7.31 26.23
C GLY A 3 -43.65 6.61 27.50
N ILE A 4 -42.37 6.22 27.49
CA ILE A 4 -41.71 5.63 28.65
C ILE A 4 -41.33 6.78 29.58
N ASN A 5 -42.10 6.97 30.65
CA ASN A 5 -41.80 7.94 31.70
C ASN A 5 -40.61 7.40 32.53
N MET A 6 -39.43 8.00 32.32
CA MET A 6 -38.18 7.58 32.94
C MET A 6 -37.99 8.32 34.27
N ASN A 7 -38.28 7.65 35.39
CA ASN A 7 -38.02 8.15 36.75
C ASN A 7 -36.51 8.40 36.97
N SER A 8 -36.17 9.44 37.73
CA SER A 8 -34.82 9.89 38.15
C SER A 8 -33.89 8.74 38.58
N SER A 9 -34.40 7.72 39.27
CA SER A 9 -33.61 6.55 39.68
C SER A 9 -33.09 5.72 38.49
N ASN A 10 -33.85 5.61 37.40
CA ASN A 10 -33.44 4.85 36.21
C ASN A 10 -32.42 5.63 35.38
N ARG A 11 -32.43 6.97 35.45
CA ARG A 11 -31.39 7.82 34.85
C ARG A 11 -30.05 7.61 35.56
N LEU A 12 -30.06 7.52 36.90
CA LEU A 12 -28.83 7.29 37.68
C LEU A 12 -28.20 5.92 37.39
N ILE A 13 -29.04 4.88 37.27
CA ILE A 13 -28.57 3.51 37.00
C ILE A 13 -28.01 3.39 35.57
N MET A 14 -28.64 4.02 34.57
CA MET A 14 -28.11 4.01 33.21
C MET A 14 -26.82 4.83 33.07
N THR A 15 -26.67 5.95 33.78
CA THR A 15 -25.40 6.70 33.79
C THR A 15 -24.28 5.93 34.50
N ALA A 16 -24.59 5.20 35.58
CA ALA A 16 -23.61 4.39 36.30
C ALA A 16 -23.13 3.20 35.47
N LEU A 17 -24.03 2.50 34.77
CA LEU A 17 -23.67 1.41 33.86
C LEU A 17 -22.87 1.91 32.65
N ALA A 18 -23.19 3.09 32.12
CA ALA A 18 -22.40 3.71 31.05
C ALA A 18 -20.98 4.09 31.51
N TRP A 19 -20.81 4.56 32.75
CA TRP A 19 -19.49 4.87 33.33
C TRP A 19 -18.64 3.61 33.61
N VAL A 20 -19.26 2.53 34.08
CA VAL A 20 -18.56 1.24 34.31
C VAL A 20 -18.09 0.63 32.98
N LEU A 21 -18.88 0.74 31.92
CA LEU A 21 -18.47 0.30 30.57
C LEU A 21 -17.41 1.22 29.94
N PHE A 22 -17.41 2.52 30.26
CA PHE A 22 -16.40 3.47 29.76
C PHE A 22 -15.03 3.33 30.44
N CYS A 23 -15.00 2.93 31.73
CA CYS A 23 -13.75 2.68 32.46
C CYS A 23 -13.04 1.37 32.05
N ALA A 24 -13.73 0.41 31.45
CA ALA A 24 -13.15 -0.89 31.10
C ALA A 24 -12.29 -0.89 29.80
N CYS A 25 -12.21 0.23 29.08
CA CYS A 25 -11.40 0.37 27.86
C CYS A 25 -10.20 1.33 27.99
N PHE A 26 -9.98 1.97 29.15
CA PHE A 26 -8.86 2.87 29.40
C PHE A 26 -7.97 2.36 30.54
N GLY A 27 -7.15 1.34 30.27
CA GLY A 27 -6.06 0.87 31.12
C GLY A 27 -5.57 -0.51 30.64
N CYS A 28 -4.31 -0.77 30.30
CA CYS A 28 -3.05 -0.13 30.66
C CYS A 28 -2.12 0.00 29.43
N ALA A 29 -1.76 1.22 29.06
CA ALA A 29 -0.53 1.47 28.31
C ALA A 29 0.57 1.74 29.36
N THR A 30 1.55 0.85 29.45
CA THR A 30 2.73 1.05 30.29
C THR A 30 3.62 2.14 29.67
N PRO A 31 4.05 3.17 30.42
CA PRO A 31 5.04 4.12 29.93
C PRO A 31 6.40 3.41 29.86
N GLU A 32 6.92 3.23 28.64
CA GLU A 32 8.30 2.83 28.42
C GLU A 32 9.22 3.95 28.94
N LYS A 33 10.09 3.58 29.88
CA LYS A 33 11.11 4.46 30.44
C LYS A 33 12.11 4.83 29.33
N PRO A 34 12.31 6.12 28.99
CA PRO A 34 13.29 6.48 27.98
C PRO A 34 14.69 6.23 28.54
N ALA A 35 15.44 5.36 27.89
CA ALA A 35 16.87 5.16 28.15
C ALA A 35 17.64 6.44 27.80
N PRO A 36 18.71 6.78 28.54
CA PRO A 36 19.42 8.05 28.36
C PRO A 36 20.06 8.15 26.97
N ALA A 37 19.76 9.27 26.31
CA ALA A 37 20.32 9.68 25.04
C ALA A 37 21.85 9.58 25.05
N LYS A 38 22.38 8.70 24.19
CA LYS A 38 23.78 8.74 23.78
C LYS A 38 23.85 9.56 22.50
N ASP A 39 24.73 10.55 22.53
CA ASP A 39 25.02 11.49 21.46
C ASP A 39 25.57 10.77 20.22
N GLU A 40 24.66 10.30 19.36
CA GLU A 40 24.93 9.55 18.12
C GLU A 40 25.16 10.51 16.94
N SER A 41 25.93 11.59 17.15
CA SER A 41 26.19 12.59 16.11
C SER A 41 27.67 12.74 15.74
N ARG A 42 28.57 11.99 16.38
CA ARG A 42 30.04 12.07 16.14
C ARG A 42 30.75 10.78 15.74
N GLU A 43 30.07 9.63 15.69
CA GLU A 43 30.71 8.35 15.31
C GLU A 43 30.33 7.85 13.90
N LEU A 44 29.59 8.65 13.12
CA LEU A 44 29.13 8.26 11.77
C LEU A 44 30.14 8.53 10.64
N SER A 45 31.24 9.24 10.90
CA SER A 45 32.21 9.63 9.85
C SER A 45 33.50 8.80 9.83
N THR A 46 33.81 8.02 10.87
CA THR A 46 35.08 7.25 10.96
C THR A 46 34.92 5.73 10.88
N GLN A 47 33.70 5.18 11.01
CA GLN A 47 33.47 3.73 10.88
C GLN A 47 33.07 3.27 9.46
N ALA A 48 32.96 4.20 8.50
CA ALA A 48 32.60 3.87 7.12
C ALA A 48 33.78 3.35 6.26
N LEU A 49 35.03 3.37 6.75
CA LEU A 49 36.20 2.88 5.98
C LEU A 49 36.81 1.56 6.49
N ALA A 50 36.38 1.03 7.64
CA ALA A 50 36.97 -0.18 8.24
C ALA A 50 36.09 -1.44 8.11
N SER A 51 34.90 -1.33 7.51
CA SER A 51 34.02 -2.48 7.22
C SER A 51 34.01 -2.77 5.72
N GLN A 52 35.19 -2.85 5.10
CA GLN A 52 35.35 -3.67 3.91
C GLN A 52 35.34 -5.13 4.35
N LYS A 53 34.14 -5.68 4.53
CA LYS A 53 33.97 -7.12 4.70
C LYS A 53 34.27 -7.78 3.35
N GLN A 54 35.47 -8.36 3.28
CA GLN A 54 35.95 -9.33 2.28
C GLN A 54 34.79 -10.02 1.53
N ILE A 55 34.73 -9.81 0.20
CA ILE A 55 33.93 -10.67 -0.68
C ILE A 55 34.60 -12.06 -0.62
N PRO A 56 33.91 -13.12 -0.15
CA PRO A 56 34.52 -14.44 -0.15
C PRO A 56 34.85 -14.86 -1.60
N ALA A 57 36.03 -15.46 -1.76
CA ALA A 57 36.53 -15.97 -3.03
C ALA A 57 35.48 -16.85 -3.73
N ALA A 58 35.42 -16.72 -5.06
CA ALA A 58 34.52 -17.43 -5.95
C ALA A 58 34.27 -18.88 -5.50
N HIS A 59 33.02 -19.18 -5.14
CA HIS A 59 32.57 -20.54 -5.00
C HIS A 59 32.74 -21.24 -6.36
N PRO A 60 33.29 -22.47 -6.39
CA PRO A 60 33.45 -23.19 -7.64
C PRO A 60 32.06 -23.35 -8.27
N LEU A 61 31.92 -22.94 -9.53
CA LEU A 61 30.73 -23.13 -10.35
C LEU A 61 30.49 -24.64 -10.53
N GLY A 62 29.89 -25.25 -9.51
CA GLY A 62 29.34 -26.59 -9.57
C GLY A 62 28.20 -26.59 -10.57
N ALA A 63 28.17 -27.63 -11.41
CA ALA A 63 27.09 -27.91 -12.33
C ALA A 63 25.72 -27.74 -11.63
N GLY A 64 24.88 -26.82 -12.13
CA GLY A 64 23.47 -26.74 -11.70
C GLY A 64 22.88 -25.36 -11.42
N PHE A 65 23.54 -24.23 -11.71
CA PHE A 65 22.84 -22.94 -11.66
C PHE A 65 22.04 -22.72 -12.94
N ILE A 66 20.82 -23.27 -12.98
CA ILE A 66 19.78 -22.76 -13.87
C ILE A 66 19.27 -21.50 -13.17
N PRO A 67 19.52 -20.27 -13.69
CA PRO A 67 18.89 -19.09 -13.10
C PRO A 67 17.39 -19.35 -13.11
N SER A 68 16.71 -19.17 -11.98
CA SER A 68 15.25 -19.20 -11.98
C SER A 68 14.81 -18.09 -12.92
N ILE A 69 14.34 -18.49 -14.10
CA ILE A 69 13.68 -17.58 -15.04
C ILE A 69 12.56 -16.93 -14.20
N SER A 70 12.51 -15.61 -14.21
CA SER A 70 11.60 -14.80 -13.39
C SER A 70 10.19 -15.41 -13.35
N SER A 71 9.48 -15.26 -12.22
CA SER A 71 8.11 -15.76 -12.08
C SER A 71 7.26 -15.33 -13.27
N TYR A 72 6.59 -16.29 -13.90
CA TYR A 72 5.68 -16.02 -15.01
C TYR A 72 4.34 -15.52 -14.49
N TYR A 73 3.86 -14.40 -15.04
CA TYR A 73 2.55 -13.85 -14.75
C TYR A 73 1.71 -13.91 -16.02
N PRO A 74 0.61 -14.70 -16.06
CA PRO A 74 -0.22 -14.80 -17.23
C PRO A 74 -1.02 -13.51 -17.45
N THR A 75 -1.04 -13.04 -18.69
CA THR A 75 -1.84 -11.88 -19.10
C THR A 75 -3.33 -12.19 -18.95
N PRO A 76 -4.12 -11.26 -18.37
CA PRO A 76 -5.55 -11.49 -18.16
C PRO A 76 -6.29 -11.60 -19.49
N THR A 77 -7.28 -12.50 -19.54
CA THR A 77 -8.08 -12.78 -20.75
C THR A 77 -9.34 -11.93 -20.86
N LYS A 78 -9.70 -11.23 -19.78
CA LYS A 78 -10.87 -10.35 -19.69
C LYS A 78 -10.55 -9.16 -18.79
N MET A 79 -10.95 -7.97 -19.23
CA MET A 79 -10.89 -6.74 -18.45
C MET A 79 -11.89 -5.73 -19.01
N ASP A 80 -12.23 -4.74 -18.19
CA ASP A 80 -13.01 -3.57 -18.56
C ASP A 80 -12.30 -2.29 -18.10
N LEU A 81 -12.62 -1.17 -18.74
CA LEU A 81 -12.16 0.15 -18.37
C LEU A 81 -13.35 1.11 -18.48
N CYS A 82 -13.69 1.81 -17.39
CA CYS A 82 -14.85 2.70 -17.33
C CYS A 82 -16.18 1.97 -17.64
N GLY A 83 -16.27 0.69 -17.31
CA GLY A 83 -17.44 -0.16 -17.59
C GLY A 83 -17.56 -0.62 -19.05
N GLU A 84 -16.61 -0.30 -19.93
CA GLU A 84 -16.54 -0.82 -21.29
C GLU A 84 -15.55 -1.99 -21.37
N ALA A 85 -15.97 -3.10 -21.99
CA ALA A 85 -15.12 -4.27 -22.17
C ALA A 85 -13.97 -3.97 -23.15
N VAL A 86 -12.74 -4.24 -22.73
CA VAL A 86 -11.58 -4.10 -23.61
C VAL A 86 -11.59 -5.22 -24.67
N PRO A 87 -11.39 -4.91 -25.96
CA PRO A 87 -11.48 -5.89 -27.04
C PRO A 87 -10.25 -6.78 -27.13
N LEU A 88 -9.97 -7.57 -26.08
CA LEU A 88 -8.85 -8.52 -26.00
C LEU A 88 -9.02 -9.73 -26.95
N ASN A 89 -10.16 -9.85 -27.63
CA ASN A 89 -10.37 -10.80 -28.72
C ASN A 89 -9.70 -10.35 -30.03
N ASN A 90 -9.39 -9.06 -30.17
CA ASN A 90 -8.60 -8.55 -31.28
C ASN A 90 -7.11 -8.80 -30.98
N GLN A 91 -6.45 -9.58 -31.84
CA GLN A 91 -5.05 -9.98 -31.69
C GLN A 91 -4.12 -8.78 -31.55
N ASP A 92 -4.29 -7.72 -32.35
CA ASP A 92 -3.43 -6.53 -32.30
C ASP A 92 -3.55 -5.80 -30.95
N VAL A 93 -4.74 -5.79 -30.37
CA VAL A 93 -5.01 -5.18 -29.06
C VAL A 93 -4.40 -6.05 -27.96
N PHE A 94 -4.61 -7.36 -28.04
CA PHE A 94 -4.06 -8.31 -27.08
C PHE A 94 -2.53 -8.26 -27.04
N GLU A 95 -1.86 -8.26 -28.19
CA GLU A 95 -0.39 -8.22 -28.27
C GLU A 95 0.19 -6.93 -27.67
N ARG A 96 -0.46 -5.79 -27.93
CA ARG A 96 -0.06 -4.51 -27.31
C ARG A 96 -0.24 -4.53 -25.81
N PHE A 97 -1.38 -5.05 -25.34
CA PHE A 97 -1.67 -5.16 -23.92
C PHE A 97 -0.70 -6.13 -23.22
N ASP A 98 -0.45 -7.30 -23.80
CA ASP A 98 0.47 -8.33 -23.29
C ASP A 98 1.89 -7.78 -23.14
N LYS A 99 2.36 -7.00 -24.14
CA LYS A 99 3.65 -6.31 -24.10
C LYS A 99 3.73 -5.34 -22.91
N GLU A 100 2.76 -4.44 -22.77
CA GLU A 100 2.78 -3.42 -21.72
C GLU A 100 2.57 -4.05 -20.33
N PHE A 101 1.67 -5.02 -20.20
CA PHE A 101 1.47 -5.81 -18.98
C PHE A 101 2.77 -6.49 -18.54
N THR A 102 3.47 -7.14 -19.47
CA THR A 102 4.77 -7.77 -19.21
C THR A 102 5.80 -6.75 -18.72
N ILE A 103 5.93 -5.60 -19.38
CA ILE A 103 6.86 -4.53 -18.98
C ILE A 103 6.56 -4.05 -17.56
N VAL A 104 5.29 -3.80 -17.25
CA VAL A 104 4.86 -3.30 -15.94
C VAL A 104 5.09 -4.33 -14.85
N VAL A 105 4.69 -5.58 -15.07
CA VAL A 105 4.78 -6.64 -14.07
C VAL A 105 6.24 -6.96 -13.71
N TYR A 106 7.19 -6.82 -14.65
CA TYR A 106 8.60 -7.00 -14.36
C TYR A 106 9.32 -5.73 -13.89
N ASN A 107 8.66 -4.56 -13.88
CA ASN A 107 9.20 -3.32 -13.34
C ASN A 107 8.70 -3.04 -11.91
N HIS A 108 9.13 -3.89 -10.97
CA HIS A 108 8.68 -3.80 -9.57
C HIS A 108 9.00 -2.47 -8.89
N ALA A 109 10.14 -1.85 -9.25
CA ALA A 109 10.54 -0.57 -8.68
C ALA A 109 9.55 0.53 -9.06
N GLN A 110 9.13 0.58 -10.32
CA GLN A 110 8.15 1.57 -10.78
C GLN A 110 6.78 1.33 -10.15
N VAL A 111 6.30 0.09 -10.11
CA VAL A 111 5.02 -0.27 -9.47
C VAL A 111 5.02 0.14 -8.00
N TYR A 112 6.12 -0.10 -7.29
CA TYR A 112 6.27 0.31 -5.89
C TYR A 112 6.25 1.85 -5.72
N LEU A 113 6.84 2.59 -6.66
CA LEU A 113 6.76 4.06 -6.66
C LEU A 113 5.35 4.56 -6.96
N TRP A 114 4.59 3.91 -7.85
CA TRP A 114 3.18 4.24 -8.05
C TRP A 114 2.40 4.03 -6.75
N LEU A 115 2.53 2.86 -6.10
CA LEU A 115 1.87 2.54 -4.83
C LEU A 115 2.06 3.63 -3.76
N LYS A 116 3.30 4.11 -3.60
CA LYS A 116 3.61 5.20 -2.67
C LYS A 116 2.99 6.55 -3.05
N ARG A 117 2.90 6.85 -4.35
CA ARG A 117 2.38 8.12 -4.86
C ARG A 117 0.85 8.15 -4.90
N MET A 118 0.20 6.99 -5.06
CA MET A 118 -1.26 6.88 -5.08
C MET A 118 -1.90 7.52 -3.84
N GLU A 119 -1.34 7.30 -2.65
CA GLU A 119 -1.86 7.89 -1.40
C GLU A 119 -1.95 9.42 -1.44
N ARG A 120 -1.05 10.08 -2.17
CA ARG A 120 -1.04 11.54 -2.32
C ARG A 120 -2.00 12.03 -3.39
N TYR A 121 -2.03 11.37 -4.55
CA TYR A 121 -2.69 11.89 -5.74
C TYR A 121 -4.11 11.37 -5.93
N PHE A 122 -4.40 10.13 -5.54
CA PHE A 122 -5.71 9.51 -5.79
C PHE A 122 -6.85 10.29 -5.12
N PRO A 123 -6.78 10.70 -3.84
CA PRO A 123 -7.88 11.45 -3.23
C PRO A 123 -8.22 12.73 -4.00
N TRP A 124 -7.21 13.43 -4.53
CA TRP A 124 -7.41 14.63 -5.33
C TRP A 124 -8.00 14.30 -6.70
N ILE A 125 -7.52 13.25 -7.38
CA ILE A 125 -8.03 12.82 -8.69
C ILE A 125 -9.49 12.39 -8.56
N GLU A 126 -9.79 11.51 -7.59
CA GLU A 126 -11.13 10.97 -7.32
C GLU A 126 -12.15 12.09 -7.04
N GLU A 127 -11.77 13.09 -6.21
CA GLU A 127 -12.63 14.25 -5.95
C GLU A 127 -12.97 15.02 -7.24
N ARG A 128 -11.99 15.19 -8.13
CA ARG A 128 -12.20 15.88 -9.41
C ARG A 128 -13.05 15.06 -10.37
N LEU A 129 -12.79 13.76 -10.50
CA LEU A 129 -13.60 12.88 -11.34
C LEU A 129 -15.07 12.90 -10.88
N HIS A 130 -15.31 12.75 -9.58
CA HIS A 130 -16.66 12.79 -9.01
C HIS A 130 -17.35 14.14 -9.24
N ARG A 131 -16.63 15.26 -9.07
CA ARG A 131 -17.17 16.61 -9.32
C ARG A 131 -17.68 16.79 -10.75
N TYR A 132 -17.01 16.16 -11.73
CA TYR A 132 -17.40 16.23 -13.14
C TYR A 132 -18.29 15.06 -13.59
N GLY A 133 -18.68 14.16 -12.69
CA GLY A 133 -19.48 12.98 -13.03
C GLY A 133 -18.76 12.00 -13.94
N LEU A 134 -17.43 11.92 -13.85
CA LEU A 134 -16.59 11.02 -14.63
C LEU A 134 -16.38 9.68 -13.92
N PRO A 135 -16.14 8.58 -14.66
CA PRO A 135 -15.81 7.28 -14.08
C PRO A 135 -14.53 7.32 -13.25
N ASP A 136 -14.55 6.64 -12.10
CA ASP A 136 -13.42 6.54 -11.18
C ASP A 136 -12.20 5.84 -11.82
N ASP A 137 -12.44 4.87 -12.70
CA ASP A 137 -11.41 4.12 -13.43
C ASP A 137 -10.44 4.99 -14.24
N LEU A 138 -10.83 6.21 -14.61
CA LEU A 138 -9.96 7.14 -15.33
C LEU A 138 -8.69 7.50 -14.55
N LYS A 139 -8.66 7.32 -13.23
CA LYS A 139 -7.43 7.50 -12.44
C LYS A 139 -6.31 6.57 -12.87
N TYR A 140 -6.62 5.38 -13.40
CA TYR A 140 -5.60 4.44 -13.88
C TYR A 140 -4.96 4.87 -15.20
N VAL A 141 -5.66 5.67 -16.01
CA VAL A 141 -5.08 6.29 -17.21
C VAL A 141 -3.97 7.26 -16.82
N VAL A 142 -4.16 8.03 -15.74
CA VAL A 142 -3.13 8.96 -15.22
C VAL A 142 -1.89 8.20 -14.76
N VAL A 143 -2.05 7.00 -14.19
CA VAL A 143 -0.92 6.13 -13.84
C VAL A 143 -0.17 5.68 -15.09
N ALA A 144 -0.90 5.19 -16.10
CA ALA A 144 -0.31 4.65 -17.33
C ALA A 144 0.41 5.70 -18.17
N GLU A 145 -0.12 6.93 -18.26
CA GLU A 145 0.38 7.98 -19.14
C GLU A 145 1.44 8.88 -18.48
N SER A 146 1.39 9.06 -17.16
CA SER A 146 2.18 10.10 -16.48
C SER A 146 2.94 9.60 -15.26
N ASP A 147 2.86 8.31 -14.94
CA ASP A 147 3.51 7.72 -13.77
C ASP A 147 3.11 8.36 -12.42
N LEU A 148 2.06 9.18 -12.36
CA LEU A 148 1.74 10.05 -11.21
C LEU A 148 2.88 11.04 -10.87
N VAL A 149 3.50 11.65 -11.89
CA VAL A 149 4.48 12.75 -11.77
C VAL A 149 3.89 14.06 -12.28
#